data_AF-A0A7H9FBF8-F1
#
_entry.id   AF-A0A7H9FBF8-F1
#
_cell.length_a   1.000
_cell.length_b   1.000
_cell.length_c   1.000
_cell.angle_alpha   90.00
_cell.angle_beta   90.00
_cell.angle_gamma   90.00
#
_symmetry.space_group_name_H-M   'P 1'
#
loop_
_entity.id
_entity.type
_entity.pdbx_description
1 polymer ?
#
loop_
_entity_poly.entity_id
_entity_poly.type
_entity_poly.pdbx_seq_one_letter_code
_entity_poly.pdbx_strand_id
1 'polypeptide(L)'
;MGTMPAFSVESKTLRDVMHFSSKHTDDVARGVGGSGKAERVTQAVNNMSEFFETDFGKKIVGSLRKTKKKYDGQSVYEVMKKIDRNLRKGDYLYLDGLHMDHFEVFDKRGNLKSVLNLDGTLNTDKLLKAKGRKLH
;
A
#
# COMPACT_ATOMS: atom_id res chain seq x y z
N MET A 1 -59.37 -1.58 -35.97
CA MET A 1 -58.66 -2.54 -35.08
C MET A 1 -57.20 -2.54 -35.46
N GLY A 2 -56.29 -2.34 -34.49
CA GLY A 2 -54.84 -2.54 -34.67
C GLY A 2 -53.99 -1.33 -34.27
N THR A 3 -53.70 -1.21 -32.97
CA THR A 3 -52.56 -0.45 -32.44
C THR A 3 -51.25 -1.09 -32.92
N MET A 4 -50.30 -0.29 -33.42
CA MET A 4 -48.90 -0.70 -33.58
C MET A 4 -47.96 0.37 -32.99
N PRO A 5 -46.89 -0.04 -32.28
CA PRO A 5 -46.01 0.88 -31.56
C PRO A 5 -44.94 1.48 -32.49
N ALA A 6 -44.62 2.76 -32.29
CA ALA A 6 -43.50 3.42 -32.95
C ALA A 6 -42.17 3.00 -32.30
N PHE A 7 -41.32 2.30 -33.06
CA PHE A 7 -39.91 2.15 -32.77
C PHE A 7 -39.17 3.39 -33.30
N SER A 8 -38.66 4.23 -32.39
CA SER A 8 -37.71 5.29 -32.74
C SER A 8 -36.30 4.80 -32.45
N VAL A 9 -35.54 4.50 -33.50
CA VAL A 9 -34.11 4.19 -33.45
C VAL A 9 -33.36 5.47 -33.81
N GLU A 10 -32.83 6.18 -32.82
CA GLU A 10 -31.97 7.33 -33.07
C GLU A 10 -30.51 6.87 -33.13
N SER A 11 -29.91 7.01 -34.31
CA SER A 11 -28.49 6.76 -34.54
C SER A 11 -27.82 8.07 -34.94
N LYS A 12 -27.01 8.62 -34.04
CA LYS A 12 -26.01 9.64 -34.37
C LYS A 12 -24.70 9.30 -33.67
N THR A 13 -23.84 8.67 -34.45
CA THR A 13 -22.38 8.62 -34.27
C THR A 13 -21.84 9.99 -34.77
N LEU A 14 -20.71 10.58 -34.36
CA LEU A 14 -19.36 10.08 -34.07
C LEU A 14 -18.57 11.15 -33.26
N ARG A 15 -17.77 10.65 -32.31
CA ARG A 15 -16.37 11.06 -31.98
C ARG A 15 -16.10 12.52 -31.57
N ASP A 16 -15.75 12.75 -30.31
CA ASP A 16 -14.37 12.87 -29.79
C ASP A 16 -14.46 13.27 -28.29
N VAL A 17 -13.94 12.43 -27.39
CA VAL A 17 -12.66 12.65 -26.69
C VAL A 17 -12.84 13.27 -25.30
N MET A 18 -12.77 12.34 -24.34
CA MET A 18 -12.07 12.43 -23.06
C MET A 18 -12.59 13.34 -21.93
N HIS A 19 -12.54 12.69 -20.75
CA HIS A 19 -12.25 13.22 -19.42
C HIS A 19 -13.41 13.50 -18.45
N PHE A 20 -13.53 12.53 -17.55
CA PHE A 20 -13.37 12.67 -16.09
C PHE A 20 -14.63 12.44 -15.25
N SER A 21 -14.68 11.21 -14.74
CA SER A 21 -15.39 10.78 -13.54
C SER A 21 -15.10 11.70 -12.36
N SER A 22 -16.15 12.12 -11.65
CA SER A 22 -16.41 11.67 -10.27
C SER A 22 -17.59 12.41 -9.66
N LYS A 23 -18.56 11.64 -9.18
CA LYS A 23 -19.75 12.07 -8.43
C LYS A 23 -19.58 11.57 -7.00
N HIS A 24 -19.75 12.44 -6.01
CA HIS A 24 -20.51 12.22 -4.76
C HIS A 24 -20.25 13.39 -3.79
N THR A 25 -21.23 14.30 -3.65
CA THR A 25 -22.29 14.36 -2.63
C THR A 25 -21.79 14.92 -1.30
N ASP A 26 -22.17 16.17 -1.07
CA ASP A 26 -22.32 16.79 0.23
C ASP A 26 -23.55 16.20 0.93
N ASP A 27 -23.41 15.72 2.17
CA ASP A 27 -24.51 15.69 3.16
C ASP A 27 -23.96 15.53 4.60
N VAL A 28 -24.04 16.66 5.31
CA VAL A 28 -24.16 16.92 6.75
C VAL A 28 -24.21 15.73 7.71
N ALA A 29 -23.22 15.66 8.61
CA ALA A 29 -23.39 15.14 9.97
C ALA A 29 -22.60 15.96 11.01
N ARG A 30 -23.35 16.39 12.00
CA ARG A 30 -23.05 17.22 13.17
C ARG A 30 -22.21 16.45 14.20
N GLY A 31 -21.07 17.02 14.61
CA GLY A 31 -20.56 16.90 15.97
C GLY A 31 -19.52 15.80 16.27
N VAL A 32 -18.36 16.27 16.75
CA VAL A 32 -17.37 15.58 17.61
C VAL A 32 -16.39 14.62 16.93
N GLY A 33 -15.18 15.14 16.70
CA GLY A 33 -13.88 14.48 16.85
C GLY A 33 -13.74 13.02 16.42
N GLY A 34 -13.16 12.79 15.24
CA GLY A 34 -12.69 11.47 14.84
C GLY A 34 -12.21 11.48 13.41
N SER A 35 -10.94 11.86 13.22
CA SER A 35 -10.19 11.59 11.99
C SER A 35 -10.43 10.15 11.55
N GLY A 36 -10.87 9.98 10.30
CA GLY A 36 -11.34 8.71 9.73
C GLY A 36 -10.49 7.52 10.10
N LYS A 37 -10.89 6.81 11.15
CA LYS A 37 -10.47 5.45 11.41
C LYS A 37 -11.28 4.56 10.49
N ALA A 38 -10.83 4.44 9.24
CA ALA A 38 -10.91 3.12 8.64
C ALA A 38 -10.06 2.23 9.56
N GLU A 39 -10.71 1.54 10.50
CA GLU A 39 -10.14 0.38 11.16
C GLU A 39 -9.85 -0.65 10.06
N ARG A 40 -8.77 -0.43 9.30
CA ARG A 40 -7.99 -1.55 8.81
C ARG A 40 -7.57 -2.24 10.09
N VAL A 41 -8.18 -3.38 10.37
CA VAL A 41 -7.79 -4.31 11.42
C VAL A 41 -6.26 -4.22 11.51
N THR A 42 -5.76 -3.62 12.58
CA THR A 42 -4.32 -3.45 12.80
C THR A 42 -3.78 -4.83 13.10
N GLN A 43 -3.59 -5.63 12.05
CA GLN A 43 -2.98 -6.94 12.11
C GLN A 43 -1.49 -6.74 12.32
N ALA A 44 -1.08 -6.20 13.46
CA ALA A 44 0.33 -6.20 13.85
C ALA A 44 0.80 -7.65 13.91
N VAL A 45 1.97 -7.92 13.34
CA VAL A 45 2.58 -9.25 13.36
C VAL A 45 3.52 -9.35 14.55
N ASN A 46 3.59 -10.47 15.25
CA ASN A 46 4.55 -10.61 16.35
C ASN A 46 5.99 -10.76 15.85
N ASN A 47 6.18 -11.27 14.62
CA ASN A 47 7.49 -11.45 14.02
C ASN A 47 7.40 -11.60 12.49
N MET A 48 8.56 -11.60 11.82
CA MET A 48 8.64 -11.76 10.37
C MET A 48 8.13 -13.13 9.88
N SER A 49 8.23 -14.18 10.69
CA SER A 49 7.71 -15.50 10.31
C SER A 49 6.19 -15.47 10.18
N GLU A 50 5.49 -14.84 11.12
CA GLU A 50 4.04 -14.64 11.07
C GLU A 50 3.64 -13.77 9.87
N PHE A 51 4.42 -12.73 9.57
CA PHE A 51 4.23 -11.97 8.34
C PHE A 51 4.32 -12.86 7.09
N PHE A 52 5.28 -13.79 7.03
CA PHE A 52 5.39 -14.71 5.89
C PHE A 52 4.24 -15.71 5.78
N GLU A 53 3.35 -15.81 6.76
CA GLU A 53 2.12 -16.58 6.66
C GLU A 53 0.97 -15.82 5.99
N THR A 54 1.07 -14.49 5.90
CA THR A 54 0.10 -13.63 5.20
C THR A 54 0.19 -13.80 3.67
N ASP A 55 -0.87 -13.42 2.96
CA ASP A 55 -0.91 -13.50 1.49
C ASP A 55 0.21 -12.70 0.83
N PHE A 56 0.49 -11.49 1.33
CA PHE A 56 1.57 -10.66 0.82
C PHE A 56 2.95 -11.23 1.20
N GLY A 57 3.12 -11.65 2.46
CA GLY A 57 4.37 -12.26 2.92
C GLY A 57 4.77 -13.50 2.12
N LYS A 58 3.82 -14.42 1.88
CA LYS A 58 4.03 -15.60 1.03
C LYS A 58 4.45 -15.25 -0.40
N LYS A 59 3.90 -14.16 -0.95
CA LYS A 59 4.24 -13.67 -2.30
C LYS A 59 5.69 -13.16 -2.37
N ILE A 60 6.18 -12.52 -1.31
CA ILE A 60 7.48 -11.83 -1.32
C ILE A 60 8.62 -12.61 -0.68
N VAL A 61 8.34 -13.59 0.19
CA VAL A 61 9.36 -14.34 0.95
C VAL A 61 10.40 -15.00 0.04
N GLY A 62 9.99 -15.56 -1.10
CA GLY A 62 10.91 -16.17 -2.08
C GLY A 62 11.79 -15.16 -2.83
N SER A 63 11.49 -13.87 -2.72
CA SER A 63 12.27 -12.76 -3.28
C SER A 63 13.04 -11.97 -2.21
N LEU A 64 12.92 -12.35 -0.93
CA LEU A 64 13.64 -11.72 0.18
C LEU A 64 14.78 -12.63 0.65
N ARG A 65 15.89 -12.00 1.05
CA ARG A 65 17.03 -12.68 1.68
C ARG A 65 17.28 -12.08 3.04
N LYS A 66 17.20 -12.90 4.08
CA LYS A 66 17.58 -12.48 5.43
C LYS A 66 19.06 -12.08 5.45
N THR A 67 19.36 -10.88 5.94
CA THR A 67 20.75 -10.40 6.06
C THR A 67 21.29 -10.68 7.47
N LYS A 68 22.59 -10.46 7.65
CA LYS A 68 23.22 -10.49 8.98
C LYS A 68 22.98 -9.20 9.78
N LYS A 69 22.44 -8.15 9.14
CA LYS A 69 22.17 -6.87 9.81
C LYS A 69 20.96 -7.01 10.72
N LYS A 70 21.09 -6.47 11.92
CA LYS A 70 19.99 -6.30 12.86
C LYS A 70 19.83 -4.83 13.16
N TYR A 71 18.60 -4.37 13.17
CA TYR A 71 18.24 -3.01 13.54
C TYR A 71 17.21 -3.12 14.67
N ASP A 72 17.51 -2.52 15.81
CA ASP A 72 16.66 -2.58 17.01
C ASP A 72 16.25 -4.03 17.41
N GLY A 73 17.21 -4.96 17.37
CA GLY A 73 16.97 -6.39 17.66
C GLY A 73 16.26 -7.19 16.55
N GLN A 74 15.64 -6.52 15.59
CA GLN A 74 14.97 -7.16 14.45
C GLN A 74 15.90 -7.39 13.26
N SER A 75 15.61 -8.44 12.49
CA SER A 75 16.42 -8.81 11.31
C SER A 75 16.04 -7.97 10.10
N VAL A 76 17.04 -7.46 9.39
CA VAL A 76 16.84 -6.75 8.12
C VAL A 76 16.88 -7.74 6.97
N TYR A 77 15.94 -7.61 6.03
CA TYR A 77 15.84 -8.45 4.84
C TYR A 77 16.26 -7.64 3.61
N GLU A 78 16.89 -8.27 2.64
CA GLU A 78 17.28 -7.66 1.38
C GLU A 78 16.41 -8.19 0.25
N VAL A 79 15.93 -7.30 -0.61
CA VAL A 79 15.11 -7.64 -1.75
C VAL A 79 16.01 -8.16 -2.88
N MET A 80 15.93 -9.47 -3.17
CA MET A 80 16.75 -10.13 -4.20
C MET A 80 16.22 -9.93 -5.62
N LYS A 81 14.91 -9.76 -5.76
CA LYS A 81 14.20 -9.58 -7.04
C LYS A 81 13.23 -8.41 -6.91
N LYS A 82 13.01 -7.67 -7.99
CA LYS A 82 11.99 -6.61 -7.99
C LYS A 82 10.62 -7.25 -7.74
N ILE A 83 9.95 -6.82 -6.67
CA ILE A 83 8.61 -7.30 -6.31
C ILE A 83 7.58 -6.30 -6.83
N ASP A 84 7.75 -5.03 -6.47
CA ASP A 84 6.79 -3.96 -6.74
C ASP A 84 7.47 -2.67 -7.22
N ARG A 85 6.68 -1.64 -7.51
CA ARG A 85 7.21 -0.28 -7.79
C ARG A 85 7.97 0.28 -6.60
N ASN A 86 7.52 -0.03 -5.38
CA ASN A 86 8.11 0.45 -4.14
C ASN A 86 9.29 -0.42 -3.67
N LEU A 87 9.25 -1.73 -3.95
CA LEU A 87 10.28 -2.72 -3.57
C LEU A 87 11.16 -3.10 -4.76
N ARG A 88 12.34 -2.47 -4.88
CA ARG A 88 13.31 -2.75 -5.93
C ARG A 88 14.37 -3.74 -5.42
N LYS A 89 15.02 -4.44 -6.36
CA LYS A 89 16.17 -5.28 -6.07
C LYS A 89 17.29 -4.47 -5.40
N GLY A 90 17.83 -5.00 -4.29
CA GLY A 90 18.88 -4.40 -3.47
C GLY A 90 18.36 -3.45 -2.39
N ASP A 91 17.04 -3.24 -2.29
CA ASP A 91 16.46 -2.49 -1.19
C ASP A 91 16.44 -3.36 0.07
N TYR A 92 16.53 -2.71 1.24
CA TYR A 92 16.42 -3.36 2.54
C TYR A 92 15.02 -3.16 3.11
N LEU A 93 14.42 -4.23 3.61
CA LEU A 93 13.14 -4.27 4.28
C LEU A 93 13.37 -4.51 5.77
N TYR A 94 12.87 -3.60 6.58
CA TYR A 94 12.90 -3.66 8.04
C TYR A 94 11.46 -3.61 8.55
N LEU A 95 11.11 -4.50 9.48
CA LEU A 95 9.82 -4.45 10.17
C LEU A 95 9.99 -3.59 11.42
N ASP A 96 9.01 -2.73 11.71
CA ASP A 96 9.08 -1.88 12.90
C ASP A 96 9.17 -2.73 14.17
N GLY A 97 10.17 -2.45 15.01
CA GLY A 97 10.39 -3.17 16.27
C GLY A 97 9.30 -2.94 17.31
N LEU A 98 8.73 -1.72 17.32
CA LEU A 98 7.84 -1.27 18.40
C LEU A 98 6.37 -1.65 18.14
N HIS A 99 5.86 -1.31 16.97
CA HIS A 99 4.43 -1.48 16.66
C HIS A 99 4.19 -2.69 15.76
N MET A 100 5.21 -3.15 15.03
CA MET A 100 5.16 -4.28 14.11
C MET A 100 3.98 -4.24 13.11
N ASP A 101 3.49 -3.03 12.81
CA ASP A 101 2.33 -2.76 11.98
C ASP A 101 2.72 -2.22 10.59
N HIS A 102 4.01 -1.94 10.38
CA HIS A 102 4.56 -1.39 9.15
C HIS A 102 6.01 -1.82 8.90
N PHE A 103 6.42 -1.70 7.66
CA PHE A 103 7.77 -1.91 7.18
C PHE A 103 8.41 -0.59 6.71
N GLU A 104 9.68 -0.42 7.06
CA GLU A 104 10.52 0.63 6.49
C GLU A 104 11.39 0.01 5.37
N VAL A 105 11.30 0.60 4.18
CA VAL A 105 12.10 0.22 3.02
C VAL A 105 13.23 1.22 2.87
N PHE A 106 14.46 0.74 2.93
CA PHE A 106 15.67 1.51 2.73
C PHE A 106 16.31 1.17 1.38
N ASP A 107 16.95 2.15 0.75
CA ASP A 107 17.78 1.91 -0.41
C ASP A 107 19.07 1.15 -0.02
N LYS A 108 19.81 0.69 -1.02
CA LYS A 108 21.13 0.06 -0.83
C LYS A 108 22.17 0.94 -0.10
N ARG A 109 21.95 2.25 -0.01
CA ARG A 109 22.80 3.22 0.70
C ARG A 109 22.32 3.45 2.14
N GLY A 110 21.23 2.80 2.55
CA GLY A 110 20.61 2.94 3.87
C GLY A 110 19.66 4.14 4.00
N ASN A 111 19.31 4.86 2.93
CA ASN A 111 18.35 5.96 3.02
C ASN A 111 16.92 5.43 3.00
N LEU A 112 16.04 5.96 3.85
CA LEU A 112 14.63 5.62 3.81
C LEU A 112 14.03 6.00 2.44
N LYS A 113 13.44 5.03 1.78
CA LYS A 113 12.84 5.16 0.45
C LYS A 113 11.33 5.20 0.52
N SER A 114 10.72 4.30 1.29
CA SER A 114 9.27 4.21 1.45
C SER A 114 8.90 3.50 2.75
N VAL A 115 7.71 3.79 3.27
CA VAL A 115 7.12 3.06 4.40
C VAL A 115 5.93 2.28 3.87
N LEU A 116 5.91 0.97 4.07
CA LEU A 116 4.84 0.07 3.61
C LEU A 116 4.06 -0.47 4.80
N ASN A 117 2.77 -0.68 4.64
CA ASN A 117 1.98 -1.47 5.59
C ASN A 117 2.20 -2.97 5.34
N LEU A 118 1.69 -3.82 6.22
CA LEU A 118 1.84 -5.27 6.12
C LEU A 118 1.12 -5.89 4.91
N ASP A 119 0.14 -5.19 4.35
CA ASP A 119 -0.54 -5.56 3.10
C ASP A 119 0.27 -5.16 1.84
N GLY A 120 1.43 -4.51 2.01
CA GLY A 120 2.27 -3.98 0.93
C GLY A 120 1.85 -2.60 0.41
N THR A 121 0.80 -1.98 0.97
CA THR A 121 0.37 -0.63 0.58
C THR A 121 1.31 0.45 1.11
N LEU A 122 1.48 1.53 0.36
CA LEU A 122 2.33 2.64 0.78
C LEU A 122 1.67 3.45 1.90
N ASN A 123 2.40 3.68 2.98
CA ASN A 123 2.00 4.54 4.08
C ASN A 123 2.64 5.94 3.92
N THR A 124 1.95 6.82 3.20
CA THR A 124 2.44 8.16 2.88
C THR A 124 2.61 9.03 4.13
N ASP A 125 1.70 8.91 5.10
CA ASP A 125 1.73 9.71 6.33
C ASP A 125 2.94 9.36 7.20
N LYS A 126 3.22 8.06 7.38
CA LYS A 126 4.41 7.60 8.10
C LYS A 126 5.69 7.93 7.31
N LEU A 127 5.67 7.84 5.98
CA LEU A 127 6.82 8.18 5.15
C LEU A 127 7.22 9.66 5.28
N LEU A 128 6.25 10.58 5.31
CA LEU A 128 6.51 12.01 5.51
C LEU A 128 7.13 12.29 6.88
N LYS A 129 6.67 11.58 7.92
CA LYS A 129 7.21 11.69 9.29
C LYS A 129 8.59 11.06 9.44
N ALA A 130 8.83 9.95 8.75
CA ALA A 130 10.09 9.20 8.80
C ALA A 130 11.15 9.74 7.83
N LYS A 131 10.82 10.75 7.03
CA LYS A 131 11.70 11.35 6.02
C LYS A 131 12.98 11.87 6.70
N GLY A 132 14.14 11.36 6.26
CA GLY A 132 15.45 11.66 6.84
C GLY A 132 16.07 10.53 7.67
N ARG A 133 15.30 9.47 8.00
CA ARG A 133 15.85 8.27 8.64
C ARG A 133 16.87 7.56 7.75
N LYS A 134 17.91 7.03 8.38
CA LYS A 134 18.93 6.19 7.75
C LYS A 134 19.16 4.92 8.55
N LEU A 135 19.32 3.82 7.83
CA LEU A 135 19.77 2.54 8.34
C LEU A 135 21.30 2.59 8.48
N HIS A 136 21.80 2.79 9.71
CA HIS A 136 23.23 2.73 10.05
C HIS A 136 23.67 1.29 10.35
#